data_AF-A0A9D5MRL0-F1
#
_entry.id   AF-A0A9D5MRL0-F1
#
_cell.length_a   1.000
_cell.length_b   1.000
_cell.length_c   1.000
_cell.angle_alpha   90.00
_cell.angle_beta   90.00
_cell.angle_gamma   90.00
#
_symmetry.space_group_name_H-M   'P 1'
#
loop_
_entity.id
_entity.type
_entity.pdbx_description
1 polymer ?
#
loop_
_entity_poly.entity_id
_entity_poly.type
_entity_poly.pdbx_seq_one_letter_code
_entity_poly.pdbx_strand_id
1 'polypeptide(L)'
;MAKECINCGRRVGFISGDHFDGLLCDNCYIEFGGALLFDIEREDNPEKCKECYDRIADAIDKKANSDVDKDRIKQEFYKQINLKYKRITGLGLQEHIQKVKDDKEREVKHVNYAKSFNEFYEYDVVTIINENHGTIDKEKMMKILSDHAKNGWKLHTIYSNELGKNALMILGFGMNSTACEDVLIFERRIQNFEEWSCVKI
;
A
#
# COMPACT_ATOMS: atom_id res chain seq x y z
N MET A 1 -6.14 0.48 25.06
CA MET A 1 -7.60 0.43 25.32
C MET A 1 -8.17 -0.47 24.23
N ALA A 2 -8.87 -1.57 24.48
CA ALA A 2 -9.56 -2.05 25.68
C ALA A 2 -8.66 -2.82 26.67
N LYS A 3 -8.99 -2.78 27.97
CA LYS A 3 -8.40 -3.64 29.01
C LYS A 3 -9.47 -4.56 29.62
N GLU A 4 -10.65 -4.62 29.02
CA GLU A 4 -11.84 -5.28 29.54
C GLU A 4 -12.50 -6.09 28.43
N CYS A 5 -13.01 -7.26 28.80
CA CYS A 5 -13.64 -8.21 27.91
C CYS A 5 -14.91 -7.58 27.37
N ILE A 6 -15.06 -7.56 26.05
CA ILE A 6 -16.19 -6.89 25.42
C ILE A 6 -17.52 -7.56 25.79
N ASN A 7 -17.52 -8.86 26.13
CA ASN A 7 -18.73 -9.56 26.52
C ASN A 7 -19.11 -9.37 27.99
N CYS A 8 -18.15 -9.48 28.92
CA CYS A 8 -18.44 -9.55 30.35
C CYS A 8 -17.83 -8.41 31.20
N GLY A 9 -17.13 -7.46 30.57
CA GLY A 9 -16.49 -6.32 31.24
C GLY A 9 -15.32 -6.67 32.16
N ARG A 10 -14.97 -7.96 32.33
CA ARG A 10 -13.84 -8.36 33.17
C ARG A 10 -12.53 -7.88 32.56
N ARG A 11 -11.59 -7.43 33.38
CA ARG A 11 -10.24 -7.09 32.92
C ARG A 11 -9.62 -8.29 32.17
N VAL A 12 -9.05 -8.06 30.99
CA VAL A 12 -8.37 -9.06 30.15
C VAL A 12 -6.86 -9.01 30.42
N GLY A 13 -6.18 -10.16 30.40
CA GLY A 13 -4.74 -10.30 30.62
C GLY A 13 -4.36 -11.39 31.64
N PHE A 14 -3.30 -11.14 32.42
CA PHE A 14 -2.54 -12.15 33.19
C PHE A 14 -3.35 -13.15 34.05
N ILE A 15 -4.56 -12.80 34.50
CA ILE A 15 -5.40 -13.67 35.36
C ILE A 15 -6.57 -14.29 34.61
N SER A 16 -7.02 -13.67 33.52
CA SER A 16 -8.28 -13.93 32.86
C SER A 16 -8.11 -14.29 31.38
N GLY A 17 -6.87 -14.48 30.93
CA GLY A 17 -6.53 -14.76 29.54
C GLY A 17 -6.61 -13.53 28.64
N ASP A 18 -6.09 -13.70 27.44
CA ASP A 18 -6.10 -12.69 26.39
C ASP A 18 -6.34 -13.36 25.03
N HIS A 19 -7.54 -13.14 24.48
CA HIS A 19 -7.94 -13.66 23.19
C HIS A 19 -8.41 -12.55 22.25
N PHE A 20 -8.02 -12.69 20.98
CA PHE A 20 -8.29 -11.74 19.90
C PHE A 20 -7.83 -10.31 20.25
N ASP A 21 -6.55 -10.17 20.61
CA ASP A 21 -5.92 -8.89 20.94
C ASP A 21 -6.64 -8.09 22.04
N GLY A 22 -6.95 -8.77 23.15
CA GLY A 22 -7.56 -8.16 24.32
C GLY A 22 -9.09 -8.06 24.27
N LEU A 23 -9.73 -8.66 23.27
CA LEU A 23 -11.18 -8.57 23.07
C LEU A 23 -11.97 -9.43 24.07
N LEU A 24 -11.48 -10.65 24.34
CA LEU A 24 -12.15 -11.63 25.19
C LEU A 24 -11.25 -12.15 26.30
N CYS A 25 -11.86 -12.43 27.45
CA CYS A 25 -11.26 -13.26 28.50
C CYS A 25 -11.46 -14.75 28.22
N ASP A 26 -10.68 -15.61 28.86
CA ASP A 26 -10.70 -17.08 28.79
C ASP A 26 -12.14 -17.62 28.92
N ASN A 27 -12.88 -17.16 29.94
CA ASN A 27 -14.21 -17.68 30.20
C ASN A 27 -15.16 -17.45 29.02
N CYS A 28 -15.21 -16.22 28.51
CA CYS A 28 -16.08 -15.91 27.37
C CYS A 28 -15.57 -16.58 26.09
N TYR A 29 -14.25 -16.62 25.87
CA TYR A 29 -13.66 -17.31 24.74
C TYR A 29 -14.04 -18.81 24.72
N ILE A 30 -13.90 -19.50 25.86
CA ILE A 30 -14.28 -20.91 26.00
C ILE A 30 -15.79 -21.09 25.81
N GLU A 31 -16.61 -20.22 26.42
CA GLU A 31 -18.07 -20.28 26.31
C GLU A 31 -18.59 -20.14 24.88
N PHE A 32 -17.92 -19.32 24.07
CA PHE A 32 -18.24 -19.11 22.66
C PHE A 32 -17.70 -20.21 21.74
N GLY A 33 -16.95 -21.17 22.27
CA GLY A 33 -16.43 -22.30 21.50
C GLY A 33 -14.95 -22.19 21.15
N GLY A 34 -14.16 -21.50 21.97
CA GLY A 34 -12.70 -21.51 21.87
C GLY A 34 -12.09 -22.93 21.86
N ALA A 35 -12.74 -23.89 22.53
CA ALA A 35 -12.37 -25.31 22.45
C ALA A 35 -12.57 -25.89 21.03
N LEU A 36 -13.62 -25.48 20.32
CA LEU A 36 -13.90 -25.93 18.96
C LEU A 36 -12.90 -25.39 17.95
N LEU A 37 -12.25 -24.25 18.22
CA LEU A 37 -11.16 -23.77 17.37
C LEU A 37 -9.98 -24.75 17.35
N PHE A 38 -9.64 -25.37 18.50
CA PHE A 38 -8.61 -26.41 18.54
C PHE A 38 -9.00 -27.67 17.75
N ASP A 39 -10.28 -28.02 17.75
CA ASP A 39 -10.79 -29.13 16.93
C ASP A 39 -10.69 -28.79 15.43
N ILE A 40 -11.06 -27.56 15.04
CA ILE A 40 -10.95 -27.05 13.67
C ILE A 40 -9.50 -27.05 13.19
N GLU A 41 -8.54 -26.70 14.04
CA GLU A 41 -7.12 -26.70 13.67
C GLU A 41 -6.60 -28.08 13.24
N ARG A 42 -7.16 -29.14 13.83
CA ARG A 42 -6.80 -30.55 13.57
C ARG A 42 -7.68 -31.22 12.52
N GLU A 43 -8.76 -30.56 12.11
CA GLU A 43 -9.70 -31.10 11.13
C GLU A 43 -9.27 -30.70 9.71
N ASP A 44 -9.30 -31.67 8.80
CA ASP A 44 -8.93 -31.47 7.39
C ASP A 44 -10.14 -31.66 6.45
N ASN A 45 -11.33 -31.92 7.00
CA ASN A 45 -12.59 -31.90 6.25
C ASN A 45 -13.25 -30.50 6.31
N PRO A 46 -13.39 -29.79 5.16
CA PRO A 46 -14.02 -28.47 5.10
C PRO A 46 -15.47 -28.42 5.63
N GLU A 47 -16.25 -29.48 5.46
CA GLU A 47 -17.64 -29.55 5.91
C GLU A 47 -17.74 -29.57 7.43
N LYS A 48 -16.84 -30.31 8.08
CA LYS A 48 -16.76 -30.33 9.55
C LYS A 48 -16.26 -29.01 10.13
N CYS A 49 -15.31 -28.34 9.46
CA CYS A 49 -14.92 -26.99 9.85
C CYS A 49 -16.11 -26.01 9.78
N LYS A 50 -16.97 -26.16 8.78
CA LYS A 50 -18.21 -25.37 8.66
C LYS A 50 -19.20 -25.68 9.78
N GLU A 51 -19.40 -26.95 10.11
CA GLU A 51 -20.26 -27.35 11.23
C GLU A 51 -19.76 -26.77 12.56
N CYS A 52 -18.45 -26.80 12.82
CA CYS A 52 -17.88 -26.18 14.01
C CYS A 52 -18.09 -24.65 14.02
N TYR A 53 -18.02 -23.99 12.86
CA TYR A 53 -18.35 -22.58 12.73
C TYR A 53 -19.81 -22.29 13.11
N ASP A 54 -20.76 -23.06 12.56
CA ASP A 54 -22.19 -22.87 12.83
C ASP A 54 -22.47 -23.03 14.34
N ARG A 55 -21.78 -23.97 15.01
CA ARG A 55 -21.87 -24.16 16.47
C ARG A 55 -21.29 -22.99 17.26
N ILE A 56 -20.18 -22.40 16.82
CA ILE A 56 -19.59 -21.20 17.45
C ILE A 56 -20.53 -20.01 17.27
N ALA A 57 -21.06 -19.80 16.06
CA ALA A 57 -21.99 -18.71 15.77
C ALA A 57 -23.26 -18.79 16.64
N ASP A 58 -23.85 -19.99 16.76
CA ASP A 58 -25.00 -20.25 17.64
C ASP A 58 -24.68 -20.01 19.12
N ALA A 59 -23.48 -20.41 19.57
CA ALA A 59 -23.03 -20.16 20.95
C ALA A 59 -22.88 -18.66 21.24
N ILE A 60 -22.35 -17.89 20.29
CA ILE A 60 -22.23 -16.43 20.41
C ILE A 60 -23.62 -15.79 20.46
N ASP A 61 -24.53 -16.18 19.58
CA ASP A 61 -25.89 -15.62 19.55
C ASP A 61 -26.65 -15.83 20.86
N LYS A 62 -26.45 -16.97 21.51
CA LYS A 62 -27.10 -17.31 22.78
C LYS A 62 -26.47 -16.65 24.01
N LYS A 63 -25.15 -16.42 24.00
CA LYS A 63 -24.40 -16.08 25.23
C LYS A 63 -23.81 -14.68 25.24
N ALA A 64 -23.78 -14.00 24.09
CA ALA A 64 -23.27 -12.65 24.04
C ALA A 64 -24.29 -11.65 24.61
N ASN A 65 -23.80 -10.73 25.43
CA ASN A 65 -24.65 -9.81 26.19
C ASN A 65 -25.14 -8.59 25.39
N SER A 66 -24.65 -8.39 24.17
CA SER A 66 -24.92 -7.20 23.34
C SER A 66 -24.81 -7.55 21.87
N ASP A 67 -25.74 -7.04 21.05
CA ASP A 67 -25.79 -7.33 19.61
C ASP A 67 -24.61 -6.71 18.84
N VAL A 68 -24.13 -5.53 19.27
CA VAL A 68 -22.94 -4.90 18.68
C VAL A 68 -21.68 -5.74 18.98
N ASP A 69 -21.64 -6.37 20.16
CA ASP A 69 -20.51 -7.21 20.56
C ASP A 69 -20.58 -8.59 19.91
N LYS A 70 -21.78 -9.11 19.60
CA LYS A 70 -21.96 -10.36 18.83
C LYS A 70 -21.26 -10.32 17.50
N ASP A 71 -21.53 -9.29 16.69
CA ASP A 71 -20.96 -9.19 15.34
C ASP A 71 -19.44 -9.10 15.38
N ARG A 72 -18.91 -8.31 16.32
CA ARG A 72 -17.46 -8.16 16.48
C ARG A 72 -16.81 -9.47 16.92
N ILE A 73 -17.41 -10.19 17.87
CA ILE A 73 -16.91 -11.51 18.32
C ILE A 73 -16.97 -12.53 17.17
N LYS A 74 -18.09 -12.59 16.44
CA LYS A 74 -18.26 -13.47 15.26
C LYS A 74 -17.19 -13.21 14.21
N GLN A 75 -16.87 -11.95 13.94
CA GLN A 75 -15.82 -11.60 12.97
C GLN A 75 -14.45 -12.16 13.36
N GLU A 76 -14.07 -12.12 14.64
CA GLU A 76 -12.78 -12.64 15.08
C GLU A 76 -12.70 -14.18 14.99
N PHE A 77 -13.76 -14.89 15.40
CA PHE A 77 -13.84 -16.34 15.21
C PHE A 77 -13.83 -16.71 13.72
N TYR A 78 -14.59 -15.97 12.88
CA TYR A 78 -14.64 -16.20 11.44
C TYR A 78 -13.26 -16.03 10.79
N LYS A 79 -12.48 -15.02 11.19
CA LYS A 79 -11.11 -14.83 10.68
C LYS A 79 -10.24 -16.05 10.90
N GLN A 80 -10.20 -16.60 12.12
CA GLN A 80 -9.39 -17.78 12.44
C GLN A 80 -9.81 -18.99 11.60
N ILE A 81 -11.12 -19.21 11.48
CA ILE A 81 -11.68 -20.38 10.78
C ILE A 81 -11.47 -20.25 9.28
N ASN A 82 -11.67 -19.06 8.70
CA ASN A 82 -11.47 -18.81 7.28
C ASN A 82 -10.01 -19.04 6.86
N LEU A 83 -9.04 -18.70 7.72
CA LEU A 83 -7.63 -19.00 7.46
C LEU A 83 -7.36 -20.50 7.34
N LYS A 84 -7.94 -21.31 8.24
CA LYS A 84 -7.85 -22.78 8.16
C LYS A 84 -8.61 -23.31 6.92
N TYR A 85 -9.82 -22.83 6.68
CA TYR A 85 -10.63 -23.23 5.52
C TYR A 85 -9.91 -22.98 4.20
N LYS A 86 -9.33 -21.80 4.01
CA LYS A 86 -8.50 -21.45 2.82
C LYS A 86 -7.29 -22.36 2.67
N ARG A 87 -6.70 -22.82 3.78
CA ARG A 87 -5.56 -23.75 3.78
C ARG A 87 -5.97 -25.14 3.32
N ILE A 88 -7.08 -25.68 3.85
CA ILE A 88 -7.57 -27.02 3.48
C ILE A 88 -8.04 -27.06 2.03
N THR A 89 -8.82 -26.05 1.61
CA THR A 89 -9.44 -26.01 0.27
C THR A 89 -8.50 -25.57 -0.84
N GLY A 90 -7.32 -25.05 -0.49
CA GLY A 90 -6.39 -24.46 -1.46
C GLY A 90 -6.87 -23.15 -2.09
N LEU A 91 -8.00 -22.59 -1.63
CA LEU A 91 -8.55 -21.33 -2.14
C LEU A 91 -7.55 -20.17 -2.05
N GLY A 92 -6.74 -20.11 -0.99
CA GLY A 92 -5.71 -19.07 -0.85
C GLY A 92 -4.64 -19.13 -1.95
N LEU A 93 -4.27 -20.34 -2.39
CA LEU A 93 -3.33 -20.51 -3.50
C LEU A 93 -3.98 -20.15 -4.85
N GLN A 94 -5.26 -20.50 -5.03
CA GLN A 94 -6.02 -20.14 -6.23
C GLN A 94 -6.18 -18.62 -6.37
N GLU A 95 -6.53 -17.92 -5.29
CA GLU A 95 -6.61 -16.46 -5.23
C GLU A 95 -5.26 -15.81 -5.60
N HIS A 96 -4.15 -16.35 -5.06
CA HIS A 96 -2.81 -15.84 -5.36
C HIS A 96 -2.42 -16.05 -6.84
N ILE A 97 -2.66 -17.25 -7.38
CA ILE A 97 -2.40 -17.56 -8.79
C ILE A 97 -3.21 -16.63 -9.70
N GLN A 98 -4.47 -16.37 -9.37
CA GLN A 98 -5.32 -15.47 -10.16
C GLN A 98 -4.76 -14.04 -10.13
N LYS A 99 -4.40 -13.53 -8.95
CA LYS A 99 -3.79 -12.20 -8.82
C LYS A 99 -2.51 -12.06 -9.63
N VAL A 100 -1.63 -13.06 -9.61
CA VAL A 100 -0.39 -13.06 -10.41
C VAL A 100 -0.70 -13.02 -11.91
N LYS A 101 -1.72 -13.74 -12.36
CA LYS A 101 -2.17 -13.68 -13.77
C LYS A 101 -2.69 -12.29 -14.13
N ASP A 102 -3.55 -11.71 -13.29
CA ASP A 102 -4.11 -10.38 -13.50
C ASP A 102 -3.02 -9.31 -13.54
N ASP A 103 -2.03 -9.40 -12.65
CA ASP A 103 -0.86 -8.50 -12.62
C ASP A 103 -0.07 -8.59 -13.92
N LYS A 104 0.21 -9.82 -14.38
CA LYS A 104 0.92 -10.06 -15.64
C LYS A 104 0.15 -9.54 -16.85
N GLU A 105 -1.17 -9.72 -16.89
CA GLU A 105 -2.00 -9.18 -17.96
C GLU A 105 -2.01 -7.65 -17.97
N ARG A 106 -2.03 -7.00 -16.80
CA ARG A 106 -1.91 -5.55 -16.68
C ARG A 106 -0.56 -5.05 -17.19
N GLU A 107 0.54 -5.70 -16.82
CA GLU A 107 1.86 -5.37 -17.34
C GLU A 107 1.93 -5.48 -18.87
N VAL A 108 1.42 -6.58 -19.43
CA VAL A 108 1.38 -6.76 -20.89
C VAL A 108 0.56 -5.66 -21.56
N LYS A 109 -0.59 -5.27 -21.00
CA LYS A 109 -1.39 -4.15 -21.50
C LYS A 109 -0.64 -2.83 -21.46
N HIS A 110 0.05 -2.52 -20.35
CA HIS A 110 0.85 -1.30 -20.24
C HIS A 110 1.99 -1.25 -21.24
N VAL A 111 2.71 -2.37 -21.42
CA VAL A 111 3.79 -2.47 -22.40
C VAL A 111 3.26 -2.33 -23.82
N ASN A 112 2.15 -2.97 -24.17
CA ASN A 112 1.55 -2.86 -25.49
C ASN A 112 1.02 -1.45 -25.77
N TYR A 113 0.44 -0.80 -24.76
CA TYR A 113 0.04 0.60 -24.85
C TYR A 113 1.25 1.52 -25.08
N ALA A 114 2.32 1.36 -24.30
CA ALA A 114 3.56 2.11 -24.50
C ALA A 114 4.16 1.89 -25.90
N LYS A 115 4.16 0.64 -26.40
CA LYS A 115 4.60 0.30 -27.76
C LYS A 115 3.66 0.78 -28.86
N SER A 116 2.41 1.11 -28.55
CA SER A 116 1.44 1.61 -29.54
C SER A 116 1.71 3.06 -29.95
N PHE A 117 2.51 3.79 -29.17
CA PHE A 117 2.99 5.11 -29.57
C PHE A 117 4.11 4.96 -30.59
N ASN A 118 3.80 5.23 -31.86
CA ASN A 118 4.77 5.41 -32.94
C ASN A 118 5.49 6.77 -32.85
N GLU A 119 5.55 7.36 -31.66
CA GLU A 119 6.02 8.69 -31.38
C GLU A 119 7.13 8.57 -30.34
N PHE A 120 8.36 8.78 -30.78
CA PHE A 120 9.49 8.86 -29.86
C PHE A 120 9.52 10.26 -29.26
N TYR A 121 9.84 10.35 -27.97
CA TYR A 121 10.00 11.61 -27.26
C TYR A 121 11.43 11.69 -26.73
N GLU A 122 12.05 12.84 -26.95
CA GLU A 122 13.31 13.23 -26.32
C GLU A 122 12.98 14.08 -25.10
N TYR A 123 13.77 13.94 -24.03
CA TYR A 123 13.58 14.66 -22.78
C TYR A 123 14.81 15.50 -22.44
N ASP A 124 14.58 16.71 -21.93
CA ASP A 124 15.61 17.57 -21.36
C ASP A 124 15.22 17.95 -19.92
N VAL A 125 16.22 18.06 -19.04
CA VAL A 125 16.00 18.29 -17.60
C VAL A 125 16.80 19.51 -17.16
N VAL A 126 16.08 20.52 -16.67
CA VAL A 126 16.67 21.77 -16.20
C VAL A 126 16.37 21.95 -14.73
N THR A 127 17.43 22.12 -13.93
CA THR A 127 17.32 22.38 -12.49
C THR A 127 17.58 23.86 -12.19
N ILE A 128 16.67 24.49 -11.44
CA ILE A 128 16.80 25.85 -10.92
C ILE A 128 16.95 25.77 -9.40
N ILE A 129 18.13 26.14 -8.89
CA ILE A 129 18.36 26.23 -7.44
C ILE A 129 17.78 27.55 -6.92
N ASN A 130 16.90 27.46 -5.92
CA ASN A 130 16.36 28.60 -5.19
C ASN A 130 17.12 28.79 -3.88
N GLU A 131 17.79 29.94 -3.74
CA GLU A 131 18.49 30.30 -2.51
C GLU A 131 17.49 30.80 -1.46
N ASN A 132 17.38 30.06 -0.33
CA ASN A 132 16.85 30.39 1.01
C ASN A 132 15.54 31.22 1.18
N HIS A 133 14.87 31.66 0.13
CA HIS A 133 13.72 32.56 0.22
C HIS A 133 12.39 31.90 -0.14
N GLY A 134 12.39 30.62 -0.54
CA GLY A 134 11.18 29.88 -0.90
C GLY A 134 10.41 30.49 -2.09
N THR A 135 11.03 31.42 -2.82
CA THR A 135 10.44 32.11 -3.97
C THR A 135 11.19 31.74 -5.24
N ILE A 136 10.42 31.40 -6.26
CA ILE A 136 10.94 31.13 -7.61
C ILE A 136 11.50 32.40 -8.24
N ASP A 137 12.66 32.30 -8.89
CA ASP A 137 13.12 33.32 -9.84
C ASP A 137 12.27 33.24 -11.11
N LYS A 138 11.19 34.02 -11.12
CA LYS A 138 10.22 34.06 -12.22
C LYS A 138 10.86 34.49 -13.54
N GLU A 139 11.82 35.41 -13.52
CA GLU A 139 12.45 35.91 -14.74
C GLU A 139 13.33 34.83 -15.37
N LYS A 140 14.14 34.15 -14.55
CA LYS A 140 14.96 33.01 -14.98
C LYS A 140 14.10 31.86 -15.49
N MET A 141 13.02 31.52 -14.78
CA MET A 141 12.08 30.48 -15.21
C MET A 141 11.43 30.83 -16.56
N MET A 142 10.93 32.06 -16.72
CA MET A 142 10.32 32.51 -17.98
C MET A 142 11.31 32.48 -19.15
N LYS A 143 12.58 32.83 -18.90
CA LYS A 143 13.64 32.74 -19.91
C LYS A 143 13.87 31.30 -20.35
N ILE A 144 14.04 30.37 -19.40
CA ILE A 144 14.23 28.93 -19.66
C ILE A 144 13.07 28.38 -20.48
N LEU A 145 11.82 28.64 -20.06
CA LEU A 145 10.62 28.19 -20.76
C LEU A 145 10.56 28.72 -22.19
N SER A 146 10.89 30.01 -22.38
CA SER A 146 10.86 30.64 -23.71
C SER A 146 11.94 30.07 -24.64
N ASP A 147 13.15 29.83 -24.14
CA ASP A 147 14.25 29.30 -24.94
C ASP A 147 14.02 27.83 -25.32
N HIS A 148 13.41 27.03 -24.45
CA HIS A 148 12.98 25.66 -24.76
C HIS A 148 11.85 25.64 -25.80
N ALA A 149 10.82 26.48 -25.60
CA ALA A 149 9.69 26.57 -26.52
C ALA A 149 10.13 26.95 -27.96
N LYS A 150 11.10 27.86 -28.11
CA LYS A 150 11.67 28.21 -29.43
C LYS A 150 12.32 27.02 -30.14
N ASN A 151 12.86 26.07 -29.38
CA ASN A 151 13.55 24.88 -29.89
C ASN A 151 12.62 23.66 -30.01
N GLY A 152 11.30 23.88 -29.96
CA GLY A 152 10.28 22.84 -30.13
C GLY A 152 10.03 21.98 -28.88
N TRP A 153 10.58 22.36 -27.73
CA TRP A 153 10.37 21.66 -26.47
C TRP A 153 9.10 22.14 -25.76
N LYS A 154 8.36 21.19 -25.18
CA LYS A 154 7.18 21.44 -24.35
C LYS A 154 7.50 21.09 -22.91
N LEU A 155 7.12 21.92 -21.96
CA LEU A 155 7.21 21.55 -20.54
C LEU A 155 6.25 20.39 -20.27
N HIS A 156 6.79 19.24 -19.88
CA HIS A 156 6.03 18.04 -19.56
C HIS A 156 5.64 18.00 -18.09
N THR A 157 6.58 18.29 -17.19
CA THR A 157 6.37 18.24 -15.74
C THR A 157 7.35 19.18 -15.03
N ILE A 158 6.91 19.73 -13.91
CA ILE A 158 7.75 20.47 -12.97
C ILE A 158 7.48 19.94 -11.56
N TYR A 159 8.53 19.79 -10.77
CA TYR A 159 8.41 19.51 -9.34
C TYR A 159 9.50 20.23 -8.56
N SER A 160 9.23 20.49 -7.29
CA SER A 160 10.18 21.10 -6.36
C SER A 160 10.71 20.02 -5.41
N ASN A 161 12.02 19.98 -5.20
CA ASN A 161 12.69 19.07 -4.30
C ASN A 161 13.41 19.86 -3.20
N GLU A 162 13.24 19.46 -1.95
CA GLU A 162 13.94 20.06 -0.81
C GLU A 162 15.28 19.35 -0.60
N LEU A 163 16.38 20.09 -0.74
CA LEU A 163 17.71 19.53 -0.58
C LEU A 163 18.08 19.45 0.90
N GLY A 164 18.20 18.21 1.40
CA GLY A 164 18.68 17.93 2.74
C GLY A 164 20.16 18.29 2.95
N LYS A 165 20.58 18.39 4.22
CA LYS A 165 21.91 18.86 4.65
C LYS A 165 23.12 18.20 3.95
N ASN A 166 22.99 16.95 3.51
CA ASN A 166 24.07 16.21 2.86
C ASN A 166 24.29 16.61 1.39
N ALA A 167 23.22 16.97 0.67
CA ALA A 167 23.31 17.40 -0.74
C ALA A 167 23.91 18.82 -0.85
N LEU A 168 23.60 19.69 0.12
CA LEU A 168 24.11 21.07 0.18
C LEU A 168 25.61 21.16 0.42
N MET A 169 26.17 20.22 1.18
CA MET A 169 27.60 20.16 1.48
C MET A 169 28.44 19.80 0.24
N ILE A 170 27.90 18.96 -0.67
CA ILE A 170 28.55 18.59 -1.93
C ILE A 170 28.52 19.76 -2.94
N LEU A 171 27.50 20.60 -2.88
CA LEU A 171 27.32 21.78 -3.74
C LEU A 171 27.98 23.06 -3.19
N GLY A 172 28.74 22.96 -2.09
CA GLY A 172 29.50 24.09 -1.53
C GLY A 172 28.66 25.08 -0.69
N PHE A 173 27.41 24.73 -0.35
CA PHE A 173 26.57 25.57 0.51
C PHE A 173 26.87 25.26 2.00
N GLY A 174 27.12 26.32 2.77
CA GLY A 174 27.54 26.25 4.17
C GLY A 174 26.52 25.57 5.10
N MET A 175 27.04 25.04 6.22
CA MET A 175 26.27 24.40 7.28
C MET A 175 25.20 25.36 7.81
N ASN A 176 23.93 25.15 7.43
CA ASN A 176 22.67 25.75 7.94
C ASN A 176 21.78 26.46 6.90
N SER A 177 21.75 26.01 5.66
CA SER A 177 20.72 26.44 4.69
C SER A 177 19.78 25.29 4.36
N THR A 178 18.51 25.58 4.10
CA THR A 178 17.57 24.67 3.43
C THR A 178 17.40 25.26 2.04
N ALA A 179 17.99 24.65 1.02
CA ALA A 179 17.77 25.07 -0.36
C ALA A 179 16.72 24.18 -1.00
N CYS A 180 15.94 24.76 -1.90
CA CYS A 180 15.00 24.02 -2.73
C CYS A 180 15.48 24.11 -4.17
N GLU A 181 15.28 23.04 -4.93
CA GLU A 181 15.48 23.04 -6.37
C GLU A 181 14.16 22.82 -7.07
N ASP A 182 13.92 23.54 -8.17
CA ASP A 182 12.85 23.22 -9.10
C ASP A 182 13.43 22.48 -10.29
N VAL A 183 12.89 21.29 -10.55
CA VAL A 183 13.28 20.45 -11.68
C VAL A 183 12.19 20.56 -12.74
N LEU A 184 12.57 21.08 -13.91
CA LEU A 184 11.72 21.21 -15.08
C LEU A 184 12.11 20.11 -16.07
N ILE A 185 11.12 19.29 -16.45
CA ILE A 185 11.28 18.25 -17.46
C ILE A 185 10.56 18.71 -18.72
N PHE A 186 11.31 18.83 -19.80
CA PHE A 186 10.81 19.14 -21.13
C PHE A 186 10.74 17.88 -21.97
N GLU A 187 9.77 17.81 -22.87
CA GLU A 187 9.66 16.77 -23.88
C GLU A 187 9.48 17.40 -25.27
N ARG A 188 10.05 16.75 -26.29
CA ARG A 188 9.72 17.03 -27.69
C ARG A 188 9.59 15.74 -28.47
N ARG A 189 8.69 15.74 -29.45
CA ARG A 189 8.50 14.60 -30.34
C ARG A 189 9.61 14.55 -31.38
N ILE A 190 10.16 13.37 -31.61
CA ILE A 190 11.14 13.10 -32.67
C ILE A 190 10.56 12.10 -33.68
N GLN A 191 10.91 12.25 -34.96
CA GLN A 191 10.35 11.43 -36.04
C GLN A 191 11.13 10.14 -36.29
N ASN A 192 12.42 10.04 -35.90
CA ASN A 192 13.25 8.84 -36.07
C ASN A 192 14.26 8.68 -34.92
N PHE A 193 14.37 7.47 -34.36
CA PHE A 193 15.31 7.13 -33.27
C PHE A 193 16.77 6.98 -33.76
N GLU A 194 16.99 6.77 -35.07
CA GLU A 194 18.30 6.43 -35.65
C GLU A 194 19.28 7.60 -35.78
N GLU A 195 18.82 8.86 -35.80
CA GLU A 195 19.69 10.04 -35.95
C GLU A 195 20.53 10.36 -34.70
N TRP A 196 20.18 9.81 -33.53
CA TRP A 196 20.85 10.13 -32.26
C TRP A 196 22.11 9.28 -31.97
N SER A 197 22.25 8.11 -32.60
CA SER A 197 23.43 7.26 -32.40
C SER A 197 24.74 7.83 -32.99
N CYS A 198 24.67 8.95 -33.72
CA CYS A 198 25.79 9.58 -34.41
C CYS A 198 26.32 10.87 -33.76
N VAL A 199 25.83 11.30 -32.59
CA VAL A 199 26.43 12.44 -31.86
C VAL A 199 27.01 11.95 -30.54
N LYS A 200 28.19 11.32 -30.64
CA LYS A 200 29.13 11.22 -29.52
C LYS A 200 29.90 12.52 -29.39
N ILE A 201 30.02 13.04 -28.16
CA ILE A 201 31.30 13.21 -27.44
C ILE A 201 31.02 12.91 -25.97
#